data_AF-A0A8H6WW79-F1
#
_entry.id   AF-A0A8H6WW79-F1
#
_cell.length_a   1.000
_cell.length_b   1.000
_cell.length_c   1.000
_cell.angle_alpha   90.00
_cell.angle_beta   90.00
_cell.angle_gamma   90.00
#
_symmetry.space_group_name_H-M   'P 1'
#
loop_
_entity.id
_entity.type
_entity.pdbx_description
1 polymer ?
#
loop_
_entity_poly.entity_id
_entity_poly.type
_entity_poly.pdbx_seq_one_letter_code
_entity_poly.pdbx_strand_id
1 'polypeptide(L)'
;MSSIPSSLVEGCIRYSTRTTYGTLRRCSPPTPRIMSTSSSTNLLAFAMCTFNARDLQSQLVRKKLSEALERSSRARRHISLDLLLATMSSSADLKTYAGNCHCGAIKFTVSLPPLESTPLRACTCSICTKKGYLFVSLKKSAMSVTKGAGSDGLGGGVLVDYAFNDKKMLHRFCGRCGTPFGVVRQGMGPEDGFALNARMLMGVDLWALDVKEGSGMAPETVYTPRVFPQLDEIKAQTLDDGEKIYTGSCHCGSIAYALKSPRDLATPVEENKCLECDCSTCIRHAGMYTYPRPRSRVSVDTAAADALRTYISPVGKGFGGAQFCAICGCHLFQNLIGPPAEKVAAAPAHVQERIRETLDCKPVHLRSLDIALGLTDAAKEEWIAVKKQVQREKGESGRDTVRCA
;
A
#
# COMPACT_ATOMS: atom_id res chain seq x y z
N MET A 1 -30.07 20.73 -31.14
CA MET A 1 -31.55 20.72 -31.11
C MET A 1 -31.94 19.33 -30.66
N SER A 2 -32.54 19.07 -29.50
CA SER A 2 -33.70 19.69 -28.86
C SER A 2 -33.59 19.66 -27.32
N SER A 3 -34.34 20.58 -26.71
CA SER A 3 -34.28 21.11 -25.35
C SER A 3 -35.00 20.29 -24.27
N ILE A 4 -34.45 20.28 -23.06
CA ILE A 4 -35.09 19.79 -21.81
C ILE A 4 -35.98 20.92 -21.24
N PRO A 5 -37.24 20.67 -20.81
CA PRO A 5 -38.11 21.71 -20.26
C PRO A 5 -37.70 22.17 -18.85
N SER A 6 -37.76 23.48 -18.63
CA SER A 6 -37.35 24.23 -17.45
C SER A 6 -38.46 24.36 -16.38
N SER A 7 -38.93 23.25 -15.80
CA SER A 7 -39.96 23.29 -14.72
C SER A 7 -39.68 22.39 -13.50
N LEU A 8 -38.43 21.99 -13.25
CA LEU A 8 -38.01 21.25 -12.04
C LEU A 8 -36.93 21.96 -11.22
N VAL A 9 -36.76 23.27 -11.42
CA VAL A 9 -35.86 24.12 -10.63
C VAL A 9 -36.68 25.22 -9.98
N GLU A 10 -37.36 24.91 -8.88
CA GLU A 10 -37.71 25.91 -7.85
C GLU A 10 -38.35 25.20 -6.65
N GLY A 11 -37.67 25.24 -5.50
CA GLY A 11 -38.27 24.78 -4.24
C GLY A 11 -37.33 24.27 -3.17
N CYS A 12 -36.26 25.00 -2.83
CA CYS A 12 -35.71 25.08 -1.46
C CYS A 12 -34.44 25.93 -1.39
N ILE A 13 -34.55 27.25 -1.60
CA ILE A 13 -33.61 28.20 -1.00
C ILE A 13 -34.42 29.39 -0.53
N ARG A 14 -34.69 29.44 0.77
CA ARG A 14 -34.81 30.65 1.59
C ARG A 14 -35.09 30.18 3.01
N TYR A 15 -34.09 30.27 3.88
CA TYR A 15 -34.23 30.86 5.22
C TYR A 15 -32.84 30.89 5.84
N SER A 16 -32.23 32.07 5.87
CA SER A 16 -31.16 32.38 6.80
C SER A 16 -31.23 33.85 7.20
N THR A 17 -31.21 34.04 8.52
CA THR A 17 -30.86 35.23 9.31
C THR A 17 -31.97 36.17 9.80
N ARG A 18 -31.76 36.60 11.07
CA ARG A 18 -32.54 37.44 12.01
C ARG A 18 -33.58 36.66 12.84
N THR A 19 -33.65 36.70 14.18
CA THR A 19 -32.97 37.52 15.21
C THR A 19 -33.17 36.88 16.61
N THR A 20 -32.17 37.03 17.48
CA THR A 20 -32.18 37.25 18.95
C THR A 20 -33.30 36.74 19.89
N TYR A 21 -32.84 36.12 20.99
CA TYR A 21 -33.35 36.13 22.39
C TYR A 21 -34.85 35.90 22.68
N GLY A 22 -35.16 34.81 23.39
CA GLY A 22 -36.40 34.69 24.17
C GLY A 22 -36.88 33.27 24.46
N THR A 23 -36.73 32.82 25.71
CA THR A 23 -37.57 31.84 26.45
C THR A 23 -38.05 30.55 25.76
N LEU A 24 -37.53 29.42 26.23
CA LEU A 24 -38.06 28.07 25.99
C LEU A 24 -39.49 27.90 26.55
N ARG A 25 -40.50 27.81 25.67
CA ARG A 25 -41.77 27.14 25.96
C ARG A 25 -41.85 25.86 25.13
N ARG A 26 -42.18 24.75 25.79
CA ARG A 26 -42.50 23.46 25.15
C ARG A 26 -43.79 23.62 24.33
N CYS A 27 -43.70 23.40 23.01
CA CYS A 27 -44.86 23.15 22.17
C CYS A 27 -44.97 21.64 21.92
N SER A 28 -46.12 21.06 22.27
CA SER A 28 -46.51 19.69 21.90
C SER A 28 -46.67 19.58 20.38
N PRO A 29 -46.36 18.42 19.75
CA PRO A 29 -46.53 18.25 18.32
C PRO A 29 -48.03 18.19 17.95
N PRO A 30 -48.44 18.68 16.77
CA PRO A 30 -49.81 18.55 16.31
C PRO A 30 -50.09 17.10 15.90
N THR A 31 -51.27 16.61 16.25
CA THR A 31 -51.82 15.34 15.74
C THR A 31 -51.96 15.39 14.21
N PRO A 32 -51.43 14.43 13.42
CA PRO A 32 -51.60 14.45 11.98
C PRO A 32 -53.01 13.97 11.61
N ARG A 33 -53.79 14.81 10.91
CA ARG A 33 -54.91 14.34 10.09
C ARG A 33 -54.34 13.68 8.85
N ILE A 34 -54.66 12.41 8.66
CA ILE A 34 -54.29 11.61 7.48
C ILE A 34 -55.19 12.03 6.32
N MET A 35 -54.66 12.75 5.33
CA MET A 35 -55.28 12.83 4.01
C MET A 35 -54.71 11.71 3.14
N SER A 36 -55.61 10.91 2.55
CA SER A 36 -55.28 9.83 1.63
C SER A 36 -54.86 10.39 0.27
N THR A 37 -53.61 10.20 -0.15
CA THR A 37 -53.17 10.46 -1.52
C THR A 37 -52.25 9.36 -2.02
N SER A 38 -52.51 8.88 -3.24
CA SER A 38 -52.04 7.62 -3.81
C SER A 38 -50.89 7.78 -4.81
N SER A 39 -49.70 8.24 -4.40
CA SER A 39 -48.49 8.15 -5.24
C SER A 39 -47.23 7.79 -4.45
N SER A 40 -46.44 6.87 -5.00
CA SER A 40 -45.27 6.23 -4.38
C SER A 40 -44.02 7.11 -4.29
N THR A 41 -43.99 8.25 -4.98
CA THR A 41 -42.83 9.16 -5.02
C THR A 41 -42.68 10.03 -3.76
N ASN A 42 -43.74 10.21 -2.97
CA ASN A 42 -43.70 11.07 -1.78
C ASN A 42 -43.30 10.36 -0.47
N LEU A 43 -43.32 9.02 -0.40
CA LEU A 43 -42.91 8.29 0.81
C LEU A 43 -41.40 8.36 1.06
N LEU A 44 -40.58 8.34 0.00
CA LEU A 44 -39.13 8.48 0.10
C LEU A 44 -38.74 9.89 0.57
N ALA A 45 -39.41 10.91 0.05
CA ALA A 45 -39.21 12.30 0.48
C ALA A 45 -39.62 12.51 1.94
N PHE A 46 -40.69 11.86 2.40
CA PHE A 46 -41.13 11.92 3.79
C PHE A 46 -40.11 11.27 4.75
N ALA A 47 -39.58 10.09 4.39
CA ALA A 47 -38.58 9.39 5.21
C ALA A 47 -37.23 10.14 5.31
N MET A 48 -36.81 10.81 4.23
CA MET A 48 -35.58 11.61 4.22
C MET A 48 -35.72 12.96 4.94
N CYS A 49 -36.93 13.52 5.04
CA CYS A 49 -37.18 14.77 5.76
C CYS A 49 -37.43 14.60 7.27
N THR A 50 -37.84 13.40 7.74
CA THR A 50 -38.20 13.20 9.15
C THR A 50 -37.11 12.56 10.01
N PHE A 51 -36.10 11.91 9.44
CA PHE A 51 -35.05 11.22 10.20
C PHE A 51 -33.64 11.64 9.76
N ASN A 52 -32.79 12.01 10.72
CA ASN A 52 -31.37 12.20 10.46
C ASN A 52 -30.70 10.82 10.28
N ALA A 53 -29.58 10.74 9.55
CA ALA A 53 -28.76 9.54 9.37
C ALA A 53 -28.42 8.80 10.68
N ARG A 54 -28.39 9.50 11.83
CA ARG A 54 -28.23 8.89 13.17
C ARG A 54 -29.46 8.11 13.65
N ASP A 55 -30.68 8.54 13.31
CA ASP A 55 -31.91 7.88 13.78
C ASP A 55 -32.18 6.53 13.07
N LEU A 56 -31.66 6.38 11.85
CA LEU A 56 -31.72 5.15 11.04
C LEU A 56 -30.80 4.02 11.53
N GLN A 57 -29.94 4.28 12.53
CA GLN A 57 -29.10 3.26 13.17
C GLN A 57 -29.81 2.51 14.31
N SER A 58 -30.97 3.00 14.76
CA SER A 58 -31.78 2.31 15.78
C SER A 58 -32.48 1.07 15.21
N GLN A 59 -32.22 -0.12 15.77
CA GLN A 59 -32.92 -1.36 15.41
C GLN A 59 -34.45 -1.23 15.56
N LEU A 60 -34.92 -0.39 16.49
CA LEU A 60 -36.34 -0.17 16.74
C LEU A 60 -37.01 0.63 15.60
N VAL A 61 -36.29 1.61 15.04
CA VAL A 61 -36.77 2.40 13.90
C VAL A 61 -36.86 1.52 12.66
N ARG A 62 -35.88 0.64 12.45
CA ARG A 62 -35.88 -0.35 11.35
C ARG A 62 -37.05 -1.32 11.43
N LYS A 63 -37.33 -1.86 12.62
CA LYS A 63 -38.45 -2.79 12.84
C LYS A 63 -39.80 -2.13 12.59
N LYS A 64 -40.01 -0.90 13.10
CA LYS A 64 -41.26 -0.16 12.88
C LYS A 64 -41.48 0.23 11.42
N LEU A 65 -40.40 0.52 10.68
CA LEU A 65 -40.48 0.85 9.26
C LEU A 65 -40.80 -0.38 8.41
N SER A 66 -40.25 -1.56 8.74
CA SER A 66 -40.58 -2.81 8.03
C SER A 66 -42.03 -3.23 8.29
N GLU A 67 -42.49 -3.15 9.53
CA GLU A 67 -43.88 -3.45 9.90
C GLU A 67 -44.88 -2.49 9.22
N ALA A 68 -44.52 -1.22 9.05
CA ALA A 68 -45.35 -0.22 8.36
C ALA A 68 -45.43 -0.49 6.84
N LEU A 69 -44.34 -0.95 6.23
CA LEU A 69 -44.26 -1.27 4.80
C LEU A 69 -45.01 -2.56 4.47
N GLU A 70 -44.92 -3.60 5.32
CA GLU A 70 -45.67 -4.86 5.18
C GLU A 70 -47.19 -4.65 5.22
N ARG A 71 -47.65 -3.71 6.05
CA ARG A 71 -49.09 -3.33 6.14
C ARG A 71 -49.60 -2.61 4.90
N SER A 72 -48.73 -2.06 4.04
CA SER A 72 -49.14 -1.33 2.83
C SER A 72 -49.26 -2.21 1.56
N SER A 73 -49.15 -3.54 1.71
CA SER A 73 -49.04 -4.56 0.64
C SER A 73 -50.28 -4.75 -0.27
N ARG A 74 -51.08 -3.71 -0.53
CA ARG A 74 -52.17 -3.74 -1.54
C ARG A 74 -51.88 -3.02 -2.86
N ALA A 75 -50.69 -2.46 -3.08
CA ALA A 75 -50.33 -1.89 -4.38
C ALA A 75 -49.05 -2.51 -4.97
N ARG A 76 -49.22 -3.58 -5.75
CA ARG A 76 -48.16 -4.11 -6.62
C ARG A 76 -47.90 -3.11 -7.75
N ARG A 77 -46.71 -2.51 -7.77
CA ARG A 77 -45.93 -2.13 -8.97
C ARG A 77 -44.48 -1.78 -8.58
N HIS A 78 -43.62 -2.79 -8.72
CA HIS A 78 -42.16 -2.79 -8.96
C HIS A 78 -41.28 -1.66 -8.41
N ILE A 79 -40.86 -1.79 -7.15
CA ILE A 79 -39.43 -1.84 -6.82
C ILE A 79 -39.27 -3.06 -5.91
N SER A 80 -38.44 -4.04 -6.29
CA SER A 80 -38.24 -5.21 -5.43
C SER A 80 -37.74 -4.71 -4.07
N LEU A 81 -38.40 -5.15 -2.99
CA LEU A 81 -37.92 -4.92 -1.63
C LEU A 81 -36.48 -5.44 -1.49
N ASP A 82 -36.10 -6.46 -2.27
CA ASP A 82 -34.73 -6.97 -2.37
C ASP A 82 -33.77 -5.97 -3.01
N LEU A 83 -34.22 -5.12 -3.95
CA LEU A 83 -33.41 -4.08 -4.57
C LEU A 83 -33.24 -2.86 -3.65
N LEU A 84 -34.27 -2.54 -2.86
CA LEU A 84 -34.18 -1.51 -1.81
C LEU A 84 -33.34 -2.00 -0.63
N LEU A 85 -33.46 -3.28 -0.25
CA LEU A 85 -32.63 -3.92 0.76
C LEU A 85 -31.20 -4.09 0.26
N ALA A 86 -30.95 -4.44 -1.01
CA ALA A 86 -29.61 -4.51 -1.59
C ALA A 86 -28.92 -3.14 -1.65
N THR A 87 -29.67 -2.07 -1.91
CA THR A 87 -29.15 -0.69 -1.86
C THR A 87 -28.97 -0.17 -0.44
N MET A 88 -29.74 -0.66 0.53
CA MET A 88 -29.58 -0.38 1.97
C MET A 88 -28.58 -1.32 2.69
N SER A 89 -28.17 -2.42 2.05
CA SER A 89 -27.28 -3.48 2.60
C SER A 89 -25.83 -3.37 2.13
N SER A 90 -25.43 -2.25 1.52
CA SER A 90 -24.01 -1.87 1.40
C SER A 90 -23.60 -0.92 2.54
N SER A 91 -24.00 -1.26 3.76
CA SER A 91 -23.28 -0.88 4.96
C SER A 91 -22.37 -2.06 5.28
N ALA A 92 -21.29 -2.24 4.50
CA ALA A 92 -20.25 -3.18 4.87
C ALA A 92 -19.83 -2.86 6.32
N ASP A 93 -19.71 -3.87 7.18
CA ASP A 93 -19.16 -3.69 8.52
C ASP A 93 -17.74 -3.17 8.40
N LEU A 94 -17.57 -1.85 8.49
CA LEU A 94 -16.26 -1.23 8.33
C LEU A 94 -15.42 -1.48 9.58
N LYS A 95 -14.21 -1.98 9.38
CA LYS A 95 -13.16 -2.09 10.38
C LYS A 95 -12.16 -0.96 10.17
N THR A 96 -11.79 -0.29 11.25
CA THR A 96 -10.76 0.75 11.21
C THR A 96 -9.39 0.13 11.44
N TYR A 97 -8.48 0.40 10.51
CA TYR A 97 -7.08 -0.01 10.58
C TYR A 97 -6.19 1.21 10.78
N ALA A 98 -5.21 1.09 11.67
CA ALA A 98 -4.16 2.08 11.80
C ALA A 98 -3.01 1.74 10.85
N GLY A 99 -2.36 2.76 10.28
CA GLY A 99 -1.21 2.56 9.41
C GLY A 99 -0.18 3.68 9.51
N ASN A 100 1.06 3.36 9.13
CA ASN A 100 2.17 4.31 9.17
C ASN A 100 3.32 3.89 8.24
N CYS A 101 4.11 4.86 7.79
CA CYS A 101 5.40 4.55 7.17
C CYS A 101 6.39 4.07 8.23
N HIS A 102 7.46 3.39 7.80
CA HIS A 102 8.39 2.78 8.73
C HIS A 102 9.00 3.79 9.72
N CYS A 103 9.36 5.00 9.27
CA CYS A 103 9.86 6.06 10.16
C CYS A 103 8.80 6.79 11.00
N GLY A 104 7.51 6.50 10.81
CA GLY A 104 6.42 7.15 11.54
C GLY A 104 6.22 8.64 11.23
N ALA A 105 6.83 9.15 10.15
CA ALA A 105 6.59 10.51 9.66
C ALA A 105 5.18 10.67 9.07
N ILE A 106 4.64 9.58 8.52
CA ILE A 106 3.25 9.44 8.08
C ILE A 106 2.53 8.50 9.03
N LYS A 107 1.38 8.93 9.54
CA LYS A 107 0.44 8.11 10.33
C LYS A 107 -0.98 8.38 9.86
N PHE A 108 -1.81 7.35 9.84
CA PHE A 108 -3.19 7.45 9.39
C PHE A 108 -4.07 6.36 9.99
N THR A 109 -5.38 6.55 9.87
CA THR A 109 -6.39 5.52 10.05
C THR A 109 -7.20 5.37 8.77
N VAL A 110 -7.67 4.16 8.48
CA VAL A 110 -8.51 3.88 7.33
C VAL A 110 -9.64 2.94 7.72
N SER A 111 -10.86 3.25 7.28
CA SER A 111 -12.05 2.40 7.49
C SER A 111 -12.36 1.63 6.21
N LEU A 112 -12.17 0.32 6.24
CA LEU A 112 -12.37 -0.59 5.10
C LEU A 112 -13.29 -1.72 5.53
N PRO A 113 -13.95 -2.43 4.60
CA PRO A 113 -14.45 -3.76 4.90
C PRO A 113 -13.31 -4.64 5.47
N PRO A 114 -13.63 -5.73 6.19
CA PRO A 114 -12.61 -6.62 6.72
C PRO A 114 -11.66 -7.07 5.60
N LEU A 115 -10.35 -7.02 5.85
CA LEU A 115 -9.35 -7.35 4.83
C LEU A 115 -9.40 -8.83 4.46
N GLU A 116 -9.87 -9.66 5.40
CA GLU A 116 -10.12 -11.08 5.24
C GLU A 116 -11.19 -11.34 4.16
N SER A 117 -12.09 -10.39 3.93
CA SER A 117 -13.11 -10.42 2.87
C SER A 117 -12.84 -9.43 1.73
N THR A 118 -11.70 -8.73 1.73
CA THR A 118 -11.35 -7.72 0.72
C THR A 118 -10.11 -8.18 -0.04
N PRO A 119 -10.23 -8.60 -1.31
CA PRO A 119 -9.08 -9.06 -2.06
C PRO A 119 -8.06 -7.93 -2.24
N LEU A 120 -6.80 -8.20 -1.89
CA LEU A 120 -5.69 -7.30 -2.19
C LEU A 120 -5.22 -7.52 -3.64
N ARG A 121 -4.74 -6.45 -4.30
CA ARG A 121 -4.21 -6.55 -5.66
C ARG A 121 -2.69 -6.45 -5.67
N ALA A 122 -2.02 -7.48 -6.19
CA ALA A 122 -0.59 -7.45 -6.52
C ALA A 122 -0.43 -7.20 -8.03
N CYS A 123 -0.11 -5.96 -8.38
CA CYS A 123 0.13 -5.59 -9.78
C CYS A 123 1.52 -6.07 -10.23
N THR A 124 1.61 -6.71 -11.41
CA THR A 124 2.86 -7.28 -11.95
C THR A 124 3.65 -6.33 -12.85
N CYS A 125 3.22 -5.07 -13.02
CA CYS A 125 3.98 -4.10 -13.81
C CYS A 125 5.32 -3.75 -13.15
N SER A 126 6.26 -3.22 -13.93
CA SER A 126 7.66 -3.01 -13.53
C SER A 126 7.85 -2.31 -12.18
N ILE A 127 7.22 -1.16 -11.98
CA ILE A 127 7.29 -0.40 -10.73
C ILE A 127 6.62 -1.12 -9.56
N CYS A 128 5.50 -1.81 -9.81
CA CYS A 128 4.73 -2.48 -8.76
C CYS A 128 5.43 -3.74 -8.27
N THR A 129 6.05 -4.48 -9.19
CA THR A 129 6.94 -5.60 -8.89
C THR A 129 8.12 -5.13 -8.04
N LYS A 130 8.86 -4.09 -8.49
CA LYS A 130 10.04 -3.58 -7.76
C LYS A 130 9.71 -3.03 -6.37
N LYS A 131 8.53 -2.42 -6.18
CA LYS A 131 8.06 -1.93 -4.87
C LYS A 131 7.30 -2.97 -4.04
N GLY A 132 6.94 -4.10 -4.64
CA GLY A 132 6.16 -5.17 -4.01
C GLY A 132 4.79 -4.72 -3.47
N TYR A 133 4.10 -3.84 -4.18
CA TYR A 133 2.81 -3.31 -3.71
C TYR A 133 1.77 -4.42 -3.46
N LEU A 134 1.01 -4.25 -2.38
CA LEU A 134 -0.27 -4.93 -2.16
C LEU A 134 -1.34 -3.86 -2.02
N PHE A 135 -2.11 -3.64 -3.08
CA PHE A 135 -3.06 -2.54 -3.11
C PHE A 135 -4.40 -2.93 -2.48
N VAL A 136 -4.92 -2.00 -1.68
CA VAL A 136 -6.34 -1.93 -1.34
C VAL A 136 -6.90 -0.60 -1.88
N SER A 137 -7.91 -0.69 -2.73
CA SER A 137 -8.61 0.47 -3.27
C SER A 137 -9.54 1.03 -2.22
N LEU A 138 -9.57 2.35 -2.06
CA LEU A 138 -10.42 3.00 -1.08
C LEU A 138 -10.89 4.35 -1.58
N LYS A 139 -12.05 4.78 -1.09
CA LYS A 139 -12.49 6.16 -1.24
C LYS A 139 -11.64 7.06 -0.36
N LYS A 140 -11.23 8.22 -0.85
CA LYS A 140 -10.43 9.17 -0.07
C LYS A 140 -11.03 9.46 1.31
N SER A 141 -12.36 9.66 1.39
CA SER A 141 -13.09 9.87 2.65
C SER A 141 -12.98 8.73 3.68
N ALA A 142 -12.61 7.53 3.26
CA ALA A 142 -12.39 6.39 4.14
C ALA A 142 -11.08 6.48 4.94
N MET A 143 -10.20 7.43 4.60
CA MET A 143 -8.88 7.59 5.18
C MET A 143 -8.74 8.94 5.91
N SER A 144 -8.11 8.91 7.08
CA SER A 144 -7.74 10.11 7.84
C SER A 144 -6.25 10.08 8.16
N VAL A 145 -5.50 11.04 7.62
CA VAL A 145 -4.07 11.19 7.89
C VAL A 145 -3.87 12.01 9.16
N THR A 146 -3.41 11.36 10.21
CA THR A 146 -3.22 11.97 11.54
C THR A 146 -1.85 12.61 11.72
N LYS A 147 -0.87 12.25 10.87
CA LYS A 147 0.45 12.89 10.83
C LYS A 147 1.02 12.92 9.43
N GLY A 148 1.61 14.06 9.07
CA GLY A 148 2.20 14.28 7.74
C GLY A 148 1.15 14.40 6.66
N ALA A 149 0.04 15.10 6.93
CA ALA A 149 -0.99 15.40 5.94
C ALA A 149 -0.47 16.39 4.89
N GLY A 150 -0.95 16.25 3.66
CA GLY A 150 -0.65 17.14 2.54
C GLY A 150 -1.88 17.92 2.10
N SER A 151 -1.71 18.80 1.12
CA SER A 151 -2.81 19.60 0.56
C SER A 151 -3.94 18.76 -0.04
N ASP A 152 -3.62 17.55 -0.51
CA ASP A 152 -4.61 16.61 -1.05
C ASP A 152 -5.26 15.71 0.01
N GLY A 153 -4.94 15.84 1.30
CA GLY A 153 -5.52 15.00 2.37
C GLY A 153 -5.08 13.53 2.38
N LEU A 154 -4.21 13.11 1.45
CA LEU A 154 -3.64 11.76 1.33
C LEU A 154 -2.15 11.74 1.73
N GLY A 155 -1.77 12.62 2.67
CA GLY A 155 -0.40 12.79 3.14
C GLY A 155 0.41 13.82 2.33
N GLY A 156 1.45 14.38 2.94
CA GLY A 156 2.31 15.43 2.35
C GLY A 156 3.56 15.75 3.18
N GLY A 157 4.32 16.75 2.72
CA GLY A 157 5.57 17.21 3.34
C GLY A 157 6.76 16.28 3.12
N VAL A 158 6.67 15.03 3.59
CA VAL A 158 7.73 14.01 3.46
C VAL A 158 7.47 13.01 2.33
N LEU A 159 6.26 12.99 1.77
CA LEU A 159 5.93 12.12 0.65
C LEU A 159 6.51 12.69 -0.65
N VAL A 160 7.00 11.79 -1.50
CA VAL A 160 7.57 12.06 -2.81
C VAL A 160 6.77 11.26 -3.83
N ASP A 161 6.40 11.92 -4.93
CA ASP A 161 5.69 11.30 -6.04
C ASP A 161 6.66 10.95 -7.17
N TYR A 162 6.57 9.72 -7.65
CA TYR A 162 7.26 9.26 -8.84
C TYR A 162 6.24 8.89 -9.91
N ALA A 163 6.38 9.48 -11.10
CA ALA A 163 5.54 9.21 -12.26
C ALA A 163 6.42 8.91 -13.47
N PHE A 164 5.90 8.09 -14.38
CA PHE A 164 6.55 7.71 -15.63
C PHE A 164 5.50 7.54 -16.72
N ASN A 165 5.93 7.27 -17.95
CA ASN A 165 5.04 7.15 -19.12
C ASN A 165 4.16 8.41 -19.28
N ASP A 166 2.83 8.25 -19.33
CA ASP A 166 1.83 9.31 -19.48
C ASP A 166 1.61 10.14 -18.20
N LYS A 167 2.35 9.84 -17.14
CA LYS A 167 2.34 10.51 -15.83
C LYS A 167 0.99 10.48 -15.11
N LYS A 168 0.04 9.64 -15.52
CA LYS A 168 -1.29 9.55 -14.89
C LYS A 168 -1.28 8.85 -13.53
N MET A 169 -0.24 8.08 -13.23
CA MET A 169 -0.11 7.31 -11.98
C MET A 169 1.03 7.87 -11.14
N LEU A 170 0.70 8.50 -10.02
CA LEU A 170 1.67 9.01 -9.06
C LEU A 170 1.97 7.94 -8.02
N HIS A 171 3.13 7.27 -8.15
CA HIS A 171 3.62 6.32 -7.17
C HIS A 171 4.23 7.07 -5.99
N ARG A 172 3.46 7.20 -4.91
CA ARG A 172 3.83 7.97 -3.74
C ARG A 172 4.61 7.13 -2.74
N PHE A 173 5.67 7.67 -2.16
CA PHE A 173 6.47 7.02 -1.13
C PHE A 173 7.04 8.01 -0.11
N CYS A 174 7.42 7.54 1.06
CA CYS A 174 8.06 8.38 2.08
C CYS A 174 9.50 8.69 1.68
N GLY A 175 9.83 9.96 1.38
CA GLY A 175 11.18 10.38 0.99
C GLY A 175 12.26 10.18 2.08
N ARG A 176 11.85 10.00 3.34
CA ARG A 176 12.74 9.70 4.47
C ARG A 176 13.15 8.23 4.57
N CYS A 177 12.21 7.28 4.50
CA CYS A 177 12.48 5.86 4.72
C CYS A 177 12.19 4.96 3.51
N GLY A 178 11.75 5.53 2.39
CA GLY A 178 11.46 4.79 1.17
C GLY A 178 10.17 3.97 1.21
N THR A 179 9.41 3.95 2.32
CA THR A 179 8.18 3.14 2.42
C THR A 179 7.19 3.55 1.31
N PRO A 180 6.79 2.62 0.42
CA PRO A 180 5.79 2.91 -0.61
C PRO A 180 4.43 3.17 0.03
N PHE A 181 3.84 4.33 -0.23
CA PHE A 181 2.58 4.77 0.38
C PHE A 181 1.37 4.23 -0.37
N GLY A 182 1.38 4.38 -1.68
CA GLY A 182 0.26 4.02 -2.53
C GLY A 182 0.38 4.67 -3.89
N VAL A 183 -0.70 4.64 -4.65
CA VAL A 183 -0.78 5.26 -5.96
C VAL A 183 -1.98 6.18 -6.04
N VAL A 184 -1.75 7.40 -6.50
CA VAL A 184 -2.80 8.35 -6.86
C VAL A 184 -2.95 8.36 -8.38
N ARG A 185 -4.15 8.06 -8.88
CA ARG A 185 -4.51 8.13 -10.29
C ARG A 185 -5.05 9.54 -10.60
N GLN A 186 -4.33 10.28 -11.43
CA GLN A 186 -4.75 11.59 -11.89
C GLN A 186 -5.95 11.49 -12.84
N GLY A 187 -6.78 12.54 -12.85
CA GLY A 187 -7.98 12.61 -13.71
C GLY A 187 -9.18 11.81 -13.21
N MET A 188 -9.09 11.21 -12.02
CA MET A 188 -10.23 10.63 -11.30
C MET A 188 -10.87 11.69 -10.38
N GLY A 189 -12.15 11.49 -10.04
CA GLY A 189 -12.83 12.35 -9.06
C GLY A 189 -12.12 12.37 -7.70
N PRO A 190 -12.32 13.39 -6.86
CA PRO A 190 -11.55 13.59 -5.63
C PRO A 190 -11.68 12.46 -4.60
N GLU A 191 -12.76 11.68 -4.69
CA GLU A 191 -13.01 10.52 -3.83
C GLU A 191 -12.44 9.21 -4.40
N ASP A 192 -12.18 9.15 -5.70
CA ASP A 192 -11.78 7.94 -6.40
C ASP A 192 -10.32 8.04 -6.88
N GLY A 193 -9.67 6.90 -7.07
CA GLY A 193 -8.33 6.86 -7.66
C GLY A 193 -7.17 6.90 -6.68
N PHE A 194 -7.39 6.62 -5.39
CA PHE A 194 -6.30 6.26 -4.48
C PHE A 194 -6.31 4.75 -4.17
N ALA A 195 -5.14 4.13 -4.33
CA ALA A 195 -4.89 2.76 -3.91
C ALA A 195 -3.79 2.77 -2.84
N LEU A 196 -4.15 2.36 -1.62
CA LEU A 196 -3.25 2.31 -0.48
C LEU A 196 -2.40 1.03 -0.54
N ASN A 197 -1.13 1.13 -0.15
CA ASN A 197 -0.31 -0.05 0.09
C ASN A 197 -0.68 -0.68 1.44
N ALA A 198 -1.37 -1.82 1.43
CA ALA A 198 -1.80 -2.56 2.62
C ALA A 198 -0.65 -2.96 3.55
N ARG A 199 0.59 -3.01 3.02
CA ARG A 199 1.83 -3.23 3.79
C ARG A 199 2.10 -2.20 4.88
N MET A 200 1.42 -1.06 4.84
CA MET A 200 1.52 -0.01 5.87
C MET A 200 0.57 -0.20 7.05
N LEU A 201 -0.40 -1.10 6.93
CA LEU A 201 -1.39 -1.36 7.96
C LEU A 201 -0.73 -2.16 9.10
N MET A 202 -0.99 -1.73 10.32
CA MET A 202 -0.43 -2.37 11.52
C MET A 202 -1.33 -3.49 12.01
N GLY A 203 -0.72 -4.55 12.54
CA GLY A 203 -1.46 -5.69 13.12
C GLY A 203 -2.21 -6.52 12.09
N VAL A 204 -1.80 -6.49 10.83
CA VAL A 204 -2.39 -7.28 9.74
C VAL A 204 -1.40 -8.36 9.32
N ASP A 205 -1.80 -9.63 9.39
CA ASP A 205 -1.06 -10.74 8.81
C ASP A 205 -1.31 -10.80 7.30
N LEU A 206 -0.43 -10.16 6.53
CA LEU A 206 -0.58 -10.08 5.06
C LEU A 206 -0.35 -11.43 4.37
N TRP A 207 0.29 -12.39 5.03
CA TRP A 207 0.52 -13.72 4.45
C TRP A 207 -0.73 -14.60 4.52
N ALA A 208 -1.71 -14.23 5.34
CA ALA A 208 -2.99 -14.92 5.48
C ALA A 208 -4.11 -14.36 4.58
N LEU A 209 -3.87 -13.24 3.88
CA LEU A 209 -4.88 -12.57 3.06
C LEU A 209 -4.93 -13.11 1.62
N ASP A 210 -6.12 -13.05 1.00
CA ASP A 210 -6.28 -13.34 -0.43
C ASP A 210 -5.68 -12.21 -1.28
N VAL A 211 -4.69 -12.56 -2.10
CA VAL A 211 -4.00 -11.64 -3.00
C VAL A 211 -4.27 -12.07 -4.44
N LYS A 212 -4.93 -11.20 -5.21
CA LYS A 212 -5.12 -11.37 -6.64
C LYS A 212 -3.98 -10.72 -7.40
N GLU A 213 -3.21 -11.54 -8.12
CA GLU A 213 -2.27 -11.03 -9.11
C GLU A 213 -3.01 -10.48 -10.33
N GLY A 214 -2.50 -9.41 -10.92
CA GLY A 214 -3.05 -8.87 -12.15
C GLY A 214 -2.06 -7.94 -12.85
N SER A 215 -2.16 -7.85 -14.17
CA SER A 215 -1.40 -6.85 -14.92
C SER A 215 -1.89 -5.44 -14.58
N GLY A 216 -0.98 -4.48 -14.58
CA GLY A 216 -1.35 -3.06 -14.53
C GLY A 216 -2.02 -2.62 -15.82
N MET A 217 -2.28 -1.32 -15.98
CA MET A 217 -2.56 -0.79 -17.31
C MET A 217 -1.36 -1.14 -18.21
N ALA A 218 -1.61 -1.81 -19.33
CA ALA A 218 -0.55 -2.16 -20.27
C ALA A 218 0.08 -0.84 -20.77
N PRO A 219 1.37 -0.60 -20.54
CA PRO A 219 2.01 0.58 -21.09
C PRO A 219 2.09 0.47 -22.62
N GLU A 220 2.08 1.60 -23.32
CA GLU A 220 2.34 1.64 -24.77
C GLU A 220 3.78 1.19 -25.10
N THR A 221 4.70 1.33 -24.14
CA THR A 221 6.12 0.94 -24.27
C THR A 221 6.50 -0.08 -23.20
N VAL A 222 7.22 -1.12 -23.61
CA VAL A 222 7.76 -2.11 -22.68
C VAL A 222 8.88 -1.46 -21.87
N TYR A 223 8.79 -1.55 -20.54
CA TYR A 223 9.82 -1.05 -19.63
C TYR A 223 11.14 -1.80 -19.88
N THR A 224 12.23 -1.04 -20.09
CA THR A 224 13.58 -1.58 -20.21
C THR A 224 14.40 -1.19 -18.97
N PRO A 225 14.89 -2.16 -18.18
CA PRO A 225 15.81 -1.90 -17.08
C PRO A 225 17.10 -1.24 -17.57
N ARG A 226 17.72 -0.39 -16.74
CA ARG A 226 19.04 0.15 -17.06
C ARG A 226 20.08 -0.98 -16.97
N VAL A 227 20.87 -1.11 -18.03
CA VAL A 227 22.03 -2.00 -18.07
C VAL A 227 23.14 -1.47 -17.16
N PHE A 228 23.72 -2.35 -16.35
CA PHE A 228 24.89 -2.02 -15.53
C PHE A 228 26.12 -1.78 -16.45
N PRO A 229 26.80 -0.62 -16.39
CA PRO A 229 27.81 -0.27 -17.39
C PRO A 229 28.99 -1.25 -17.50
N GLN A 230 29.48 -1.79 -16.39
CA GLN A 230 30.62 -2.71 -16.35
C GLN A 230 30.19 -4.19 -16.39
N LEU A 231 29.02 -4.48 -16.97
CA LEU A 231 28.48 -5.85 -16.99
C LEU A 231 29.37 -6.80 -17.79
N ASP A 232 29.89 -6.35 -18.92
CA ASP A 232 30.74 -7.18 -19.78
C ASP A 232 32.07 -7.53 -19.10
N GLU A 233 32.64 -6.59 -18.34
CA GLU A 233 33.84 -6.83 -17.52
C GLU A 233 33.56 -7.87 -16.42
N ILE A 234 32.42 -7.80 -15.75
CA ILE A 234 32.04 -8.79 -14.72
C ILE A 234 31.79 -10.17 -15.34
N LYS A 235 31.16 -10.22 -16.52
CA LYS A 235 30.93 -11.48 -17.26
C LYS A 235 32.22 -12.09 -17.79
N ALA A 236 33.23 -11.28 -18.08
CA ALA A 236 34.54 -11.73 -18.53
C ALA A 236 35.39 -12.33 -17.40
N GLN A 237 35.04 -12.10 -16.13
CA GLN A 237 35.72 -12.74 -15.00
C GLN A 237 35.42 -14.24 -14.99
N THR A 238 36.42 -15.05 -14.66
CA THR A 238 36.20 -16.46 -14.35
C THR A 238 35.22 -16.57 -13.18
N LEU A 239 34.13 -17.30 -13.43
CA LEU A 239 33.14 -17.65 -12.43
C LEU A 239 33.53 -19.01 -11.84
N ASP A 240 33.42 -19.15 -10.53
CA ASP A 240 33.56 -20.47 -9.91
C ASP A 240 32.42 -21.38 -10.35
N ASP A 241 32.62 -22.69 -10.25
CA ASP A 241 31.61 -23.66 -10.68
C ASP A 241 30.25 -23.41 -9.99
N GLY A 242 29.24 -23.16 -10.81
CA GLY A 242 27.86 -22.86 -10.41
C GLY A 242 27.55 -21.43 -10.00
N GLU A 243 28.50 -20.49 -10.01
CA GLU A 243 28.20 -19.08 -9.82
C GLU A 243 27.32 -18.53 -10.96
N LYS A 244 26.45 -17.58 -10.64
CA LYS A 244 25.56 -16.94 -11.62
C LYS A 244 25.51 -15.44 -11.42
N ILE A 245 25.61 -14.70 -12.51
CA ILE A 245 25.49 -13.25 -12.50
C ILE A 245 24.02 -12.86 -12.70
N TYR A 246 23.52 -12.03 -11.81
CA TYR A 246 22.24 -11.35 -11.92
C TYR A 246 22.43 -9.86 -12.08
N THR A 247 21.52 -9.21 -12.80
CA THR A 247 21.44 -7.75 -12.86
C THR A 247 20.20 -7.26 -12.14
N GLY A 248 20.27 -6.03 -11.65
CA GLY A 248 19.12 -5.33 -11.12
C GLY A 248 19.26 -3.83 -11.24
N SER A 249 18.15 -3.15 -11.05
CA SER A 249 18.06 -1.70 -11.19
C SER A 249 16.91 -1.12 -10.38
N CYS A 250 17.02 0.15 -10.01
CA CYS A 250 15.85 0.92 -9.60
C CYS A 250 14.96 1.23 -10.82
N HIS A 251 13.71 1.61 -10.61
CA HIS A 251 12.79 1.84 -11.73
C HIS A 251 13.15 3.05 -12.61
N CYS A 252 13.71 4.12 -12.05
CA CYS A 252 14.07 5.31 -12.84
C CYS A 252 15.43 5.18 -13.55
N GLY A 253 16.14 4.06 -13.38
CA GLY A 253 17.47 3.86 -13.96
C GLY A 253 18.61 4.61 -13.27
N SER A 254 18.38 5.42 -12.25
CA SER A 254 19.48 6.15 -11.57
C SER A 254 20.42 5.24 -10.78
N ILE A 255 20.05 3.97 -10.57
CA ILE A 255 20.86 2.95 -9.92
C ILE A 255 20.72 1.66 -10.73
N ALA A 256 21.84 1.06 -11.08
CA ALA A 256 21.95 -0.30 -11.63
C ALA A 256 23.03 -1.07 -10.87
N TYR A 257 22.94 -2.39 -10.86
CA TYR A 257 23.94 -3.22 -10.18
C TYR A 257 24.05 -4.60 -10.83
N ALA A 258 25.18 -5.24 -10.58
CA ALA A 258 25.40 -6.65 -10.84
C ALA A 258 25.62 -7.39 -9.51
N LEU A 259 25.06 -8.58 -9.41
CA LEU A 259 25.20 -9.51 -8.30
C LEU A 259 25.85 -10.80 -8.83
N LYS A 260 27.05 -11.11 -8.36
CA LYS A 260 27.69 -12.42 -8.57
C LYS A 260 27.23 -13.37 -7.46
N SER A 261 26.14 -14.09 -7.73
CA SER A 261 25.54 -15.05 -6.80
C SER A 261 26.38 -16.32 -6.74
N PRO A 262 26.66 -16.88 -5.54
CA PRO A 262 27.50 -18.07 -5.38
C PRO A 262 26.89 -19.32 -6.04
N ARG A 263 25.56 -19.41 -6.11
CA ARG A 263 24.81 -20.38 -6.93
C ARG A 263 23.69 -19.68 -7.68
N ASP A 264 22.96 -20.41 -8.53
CA ASP A 264 21.64 -19.97 -9.01
C ASP A 264 20.69 -19.77 -7.82
N LEU A 265 20.05 -18.61 -7.71
CA LEU A 265 19.11 -18.27 -6.63
C LEU A 265 17.90 -19.22 -6.57
N ALA A 266 17.63 -19.97 -7.63
CA ALA A 266 16.64 -21.04 -7.66
C ALA A 266 17.11 -22.34 -6.98
N THR A 267 18.41 -22.48 -6.68
CA THR A 267 19.00 -23.64 -5.99
C THR A 267 18.94 -23.46 -4.47
N PRO A 268 18.33 -24.39 -3.71
CA PRO A 268 18.20 -24.30 -2.25
C PRO A 268 19.52 -24.64 -1.54
N VAL A 269 20.43 -23.68 -1.46
CA VAL A 269 21.68 -23.76 -0.69
C VAL A 269 21.78 -22.61 0.30
N GLU A 270 22.53 -22.79 1.39
CA GLU A 270 22.65 -21.77 2.45
C GLU A 270 23.29 -20.46 1.93
N GLU A 271 24.20 -20.57 0.97
CA GLU A 271 24.88 -19.42 0.34
C GLU A 271 23.92 -18.52 -0.46
N ASN A 272 22.75 -19.05 -0.84
CA ASN A 272 21.68 -18.35 -1.57
C ASN A 272 20.44 -18.11 -0.72
N LYS A 273 20.58 -18.16 0.62
CA LYS A 273 19.44 -17.99 1.52
C LYS A 273 18.60 -16.76 1.15
N CYS A 274 17.36 -17.02 0.77
CA CYS A 274 16.38 -16.00 0.41
C CYS A 274 15.35 -15.89 1.54
N LEU A 275 15.20 -14.69 2.12
CA LEU A 275 14.31 -14.47 3.27
C LEU A 275 13.29 -13.37 3.00
N GLU A 276 12.04 -13.64 3.38
CA GLU A 276 11.00 -12.63 3.59
C GLU A 276 10.63 -12.61 5.08
N CYS A 277 10.91 -11.51 5.77
CA CYS A 277 10.57 -11.35 7.17
C CYS A 277 9.36 -10.41 7.32
N ASP A 278 8.47 -10.65 8.28
CA ASP A 278 7.34 -9.76 8.59
C ASP A 278 7.70 -8.65 9.60
N CYS A 279 8.99 -8.45 9.90
CA CYS A 279 9.42 -7.36 10.75
C CYS A 279 8.96 -6.00 10.20
N SER A 280 8.93 -5.00 11.07
CA SER A 280 8.31 -3.70 10.78
C SER A 280 8.90 -2.98 9.55
N THR A 281 10.17 -3.26 9.22
CA THR A 281 10.88 -2.75 8.04
C THR A 281 10.52 -3.56 6.80
N CYS A 282 10.75 -4.87 6.85
CA CYS A 282 10.58 -5.77 5.71
C CYS A 282 9.12 -5.81 5.25
N ILE A 283 8.15 -5.89 6.15
CA ILE A 283 6.73 -5.93 5.75
C ILE A 283 6.33 -4.69 4.96
N ARG A 284 6.75 -3.49 5.42
CA ARG A 284 6.44 -2.18 4.81
C ARG A 284 7.18 -1.95 3.50
N HIS A 285 8.39 -2.48 3.36
CA HIS A 285 9.23 -2.31 2.17
C HIS A 285 9.06 -3.46 1.16
N ALA A 286 8.22 -4.45 1.46
CA ALA A 286 8.14 -5.72 0.72
C ALA A 286 9.49 -6.47 0.64
N GLY A 287 10.25 -6.36 1.73
CA GLY A 287 11.62 -6.82 1.90
C GLY A 287 11.75 -8.32 1.70
N MET A 288 12.38 -8.69 0.60
CA MET A 288 12.75 -10.06 0.28
C MET A 288 14.20 -10.05 -0.16
N TYR A 289 15.08 -10.68 0.62
CA TYR A 289 16.52 -10.47 0.52
C TYR A 289 17.29 -11.77 0.33
N THR A 290 18.34 -11.71 -0.50
CA THR A 290 19.46 -12.66 -0.49
C THR A 290 20.68 -11.98 0.15
N TYR A 291 21.59 -12.77 0.73
CA TYR A 291 22.68 -12.30 1.60
C TYR A 291 24.07 -12.71 1.06
N PRO A 292 24.47 -12.18 -0.10
CA PRO A 292 25.74 -12.54 -0.74
C PRO A 292 26.93 -12.09 0.12
N ARG A 293 27.88 -13.02 0.24
CA ARG A 293 29.17 -12.84 0.93
C ARG A 293 30.31 -13.35 0.02
N PRO A 294 31.43 -12.63 -0.10
CA PRO A 294 31.72 -11.32 0.52
C PRO A 294 30.85 -10.19 -0.06
N ARG A 295 30.86 -9.03 0.59
CA ARG A 295 30.11 -7.84 0.17
C ARG A 295 30.46 -7.40 -1.26
N SER A 296 31.69 -7.68 -1.70
CA SER A 296 32.22 -7.38 -3.04
C SER A 296 31.56 -8.15 -4.17
N ARG A 297 30.73 -9.17 -3.87
CA ARG A 297 29.88 -9.84 -4.88
C ARG A 297 28.83 -8.93 -5.51
N VAL A 298 28.61 -7.73 -4.97
CA VAL A 298 27.64 -6.76 -5.47
C VAL A 298 28.35 -5.49 -5.92
N SER A 299 28.32 -5.25 -7.23
CA SER A 299 28.85 -4.04 -7.87
C SER A 299 27.70 -3.09 -8.17
N VAL A 300 27.76 -1.86 -7.65
CA VAL A 300 26.67 -0.87 -7.75
C VAL A 300 27.14 0.34 -8.54
N ASP A 301 26.34 0.77 -9.50
CA ASP A 301 26.54 1.98 -10.28
C ASP A 301 25.38 2.95 -10.03
N THR A 302 25.70 4.20 -9.72
CA THR A 302 24.74 5.25 -9.41
C THR A 302 24.97 6.46 -10.32
N ALA A 303 23.91 6.98 -10.93
CA ALA A 303 23.97 8.17 -11.78
C ALA A 303 24.33 9.45 -11.01
N ALA A 304 24.10 9.48 -9.70
CA ALA A 304 24.51 10.55 -8.79
C ALA A 304 24.80 9.97 -7.40
N ALA A 305 25.69 10.62 -6.65
CA ALA A 305 26.13 10.14 -5.33
C ALA A 305 24.99 10.01 -4.31
N ASP A 306 23.95 10.83 -4.42
CA ASP A 306 22.80 10.85 -3.52
C ASP A 306 21.59 10.05 -4.04
N ALA A 307 21.73 9.37 -5.19
CA ALA A 307 20.66 8.58 -5.79
C ALA A 307 20.26 7.39 -4.90
N LEU A 308 21.21 6.76 -4.20
CA LEU A 308 20.98 5.66 -3.26
C LEU A 308 20.97 6.19 -1.82
N ARG A 309 19.78 6.32 -1.24
CA ARG A 309 19.60 6.77 0.14
C ARG A 309 19.61 5.61 1.10
N THR A 310 20.15 5.83 2.29
CA THR A 310 20.09 4.87 3.40
C THR A 310 19.23 5.45 4.51
N TYR A 311 18.18 4.73 4.90
CA TYR A 311 17.44 5.03 6.12
C TYR A 311 17.86 4.07 7.23
N ILE A 312 18.41 4.62 8.30
CA ILE A 312 18.75 3.90 9.52
C ILE A 312 17.58 4.10 10.49
N SER A 313 16.96 2.99 10.90
CA SER A 313 15.85 3.04 11.84
C SER A 313 16.34 3.50 13.22
N PRO A 314 15.64 4.43 13.89
CA PRO A 314 15.88 4.73 15.30
C PRO A 314 15.33 3.62 16.21
N VAL A 315 14.46 2.76 15.68
CA VAL A 315 14.04 1.52 16.33
C VAL A 315 15.13 0.49 16.03
N GLY A 316 15.61 -0.21 17.07
CA GLY A 316 16.76 -1.12 16.97
C GLY A 316 18.08 -0.50 17.43
N LYS A 317 19.20 -1.19 17.21
CA LYS A 317 20.54 -0.74 17.64
C LYS A 317 21.24 0.19 16.63
N GLY A 318 20.60 0.51 15.51
CA GLY A 318 21.19 1.31 14.42
C GLY A 318 22.26 0.56 13.61
N PHE A 319 22.34 -0.76 13.73
CA PHE A 319 23.37 -1.57 13.08
C PHE A 319 23.06 -1.90 11.61
N GLY A 320 21.88 -1.54 11.13
CA GLY A 320 21.48 -1.73 9.74
C GLY A 320 20.54 -0.62 9.25
N GLY A 321 20.47 -0.47 7.93
CA GLY A 321 19.57 0.47 7.28
C GLY A 321 19.02 -0.05 5.96
N ALA A 322 17.86 0.42 5.55
CA ALA A 322 17.28 0.11 4.26
C ALA A 322 17.82 1.08 3.20
N GLN A 323 18.25 0.57 2.04
CA GLN A 323 18.70 1.40 0.93
C GLN A 323 17.71 1.43 -0.22
N PHE A 324 17.34 2.64 -0.63
CA PHE A 324 16.33 2.89 -1.66
C PHE A 324 16.71 4.04 -2.58
N CYS A 325 16.14 4.04 -3.77
CA CYS A 325 16.32 5.11 -4.73
C CYS A 325 15.64 6.40 -4.27
N ALA A 326 16.35 7.52 -4.25
CA ALA A 326 15.83 8.84 -3.91
C ALA A 326 14.71 9.32 -4.84
N ILE A 327 14.74 8.88 -6.11
CA ILE A 327 13.84 9.35 -7.17
C ILE A 327 12.58 8.49 -7.25
N CYS A 328 12.73 7.17 -7.43
CA CYS A 328 11.58 6.28 -7.59
C CYS A 328 11.16 5.56 -6.30
N GLY A 329 11.96 5.60 -5.24
CA GLY A 329 11.65 4.94 -3.97
C GLY A 329 11.61 3.41 -4.03
N CYS A 330 12.24 2.77 -5.03
CA CYS A 330 12.45 1.33 -5.02
C CYS A 330 13.54 0.97 -4.01
N HIS A 331 13.33 -0.06 -3.19
CA HIS A 331 14.35 -0.62 -2.31
C HIS A 331 15.24 -1.58 -3.10
N LEU A 332 16.55 -1.49 -2.90
CA LEU A 332 17.53 -2.30 -3.64
C LEU A 332 18.40 -3.14 -2.72
N PHE A 333 18.78 -2.59 -1.56
CA PHE A 333 19.72 -3.25 -0.65
C PHE A 333 19.36 -3.01 0.81
N GLN A 334 20.01 -3.75 1.70
CA GLN A 334 20.26 -3.26 3.05
C GLN A 334 21.71 -2.77 3.17
N ASN A 335 21.93 -1.87 4.11
CA ASN A 335 23.26 -1.43 4.51
C ASN A 335 23.53 -1.91 5.92
N LEU A 336 24.43 -2.88 6.06
CA LEU A 336 24.91 -3.36 7.34
C LEU A 336 26.04 -2.43 7.81
N ILE A 337 25.86 -1.83 8.98
CA ILE A 337 26.74 -0.81 9.56
C ILE A 337 27.48 -1.42 10.76
N GLY A 338 26.76 -2.19 11.57
CA GLY A 338 27.29 -2.84 12.75
C GLY A 338 27.39 -1.95 13.99
N PRO A 339 27.92 -2.49 15.09
CA PRO A 339 28.15 -1.75 16.33
C PRO A 339 29.25 -0.68 16.21
N PRO A 340 29.28 0.32 17.11
CA PRO A 340 30.39 1.25 17.21
C PRO A 340 31.74 0.53 17.37
N ALA A 341 32.77 0.99 16.65
CA ALA A 341 34.08 0.33 16.60
C ALA A 341 34.70 0.08 17.98
N GLU A 342 34.56 1.02 18.92
CA GLU A 342 35.04 0.89 20.30
C GLU A 342 34.41 -0.30 21.03
N LYS A 343 33.11 -0.54 20.82
CA LYS A 343 32.40 -1.69 21.41
C LYS A 343 32.82 -3.00 20.76
N VAL A 344 33.16 -2.98 19.48
CA VAL A 344 33.71 -4.15 18.79
C VAL A 344 35.08 -4.48 19.33
N ALA A 345 35.97 -3.50 19.47
CA ALA A 345 37.33 -3.69 19.99
C ALA A 345 37.36 -4.25 21.43
N ALA A 346 36.38 -3.87 22.26
CA ALA A 346 36.22 -4.38 23.62
C ALA A 346 35.57 -5.78 23.71
N ALA A 347 35.03 -6.31 22.61
CA ALA A 347 34.37 -7.60 22.60
C ALA A 347 35.39 -8.76 22.48
N PRO A 348 35.05 -9.99 22.92
CA PRO A 348 35.90 -11.16 22.69
C PRO A 348 36.22 -11.38 21.20
N ALA A 349 37.40 -11.93 20.89
CA ALA A 349 37.84 -12.15 19.50
C ALA A 349 36.82 -12.89 18.62
N HIS A 350 36.15 -13.92 19.16
CA HIS A 350 35.11 -14.66 18.42
C HIS A 350 33.87 -13.81 18.10
N VAL A 351 33.59 -12.77 18.89
CA VAL A 351 32.51 -11.80 18.63
C VAL A 351 32.95 -10.80 17.56
N GLN A 352 34.19 -10.33 17.63
CA GLN A 352 34.76 -9.46 16.60
C GLN A 352 34.76 -10.15 15.22
N GLU A 353 35.17 -11.42 15.18
CA GLU A 353 35.16 -12.26 14.00
C GLU A 353 33.75 -12.34 13.40
N ARG A 354 32.76 -12.72 14.22
CA ARG A 354 31.36 -12.82 13.79
C ARG A 354 30.80 -11.49 13.27
N ILE A 355 31.16 -10.37 13.90
CA ILE A 355 30.72 -9.04 13.45
C ILE A 355 31.31 -8.75 12.06
N ARG A 356 32.60 -9.00 11.85
CA ARG A 356 33.24 -8.81 10.55
C ARG A 356 32.63 -9.71 9.46
N GLU A 357 32.36 -10.98 9.74
CA GLU A 357 31.65 -11.89 8.81
C GLU A 357 30.23 -11.41 8.48
N THR A 358 29.55 -10.82 9.46
CA THR A 358 28.21 -10.26 9.26
C THR A 358 28.26 -9.01 8.37
N LEU A 359 29.24 -8.13 8.61
CA LEU A 359 29.41 -6.89 7.85
C LEU A 359 29.97 -7.09 6.44
N ASP A 360 30.63 -8.22 6.18
CA ASP A 360 31.06 -8.63 4.84
C ASP A 360 29.92 -9.22 3.99
N CYS A 361 28.71 -8.66 4.16
CA CYS A 361 27.53 -9.01 3.40
C CYS A 361 26.91 -7.76 2.77
N LYS A 362 26.38 -7.92 1.55
CA LYS A 362 25.54 -6.90 0.90
C LYS A 362 24.15 -7.47 0.64
N PRO A 363 23.19 -7.35 1.56
CA PRO A 363 21.86 -7.90 1.30
C PRO A 363 21.20 -7.23 0.09
N VAL A 364 20.74 -8.04 -0.87
CA VAL A 364 20.13 -7.60 -2.14
C VAL A 364 18.64 -7.87 -2.13
N HIS A 365 17.84 -6.86 -2.43
CA HIS A 365 16.40 -6.96 -2.51
C HIS A 365 16.00 -7.70 -3.79
N LEU A 366 15.50 -8.93 -3.69
CA LEU A 366 15.21 -9.82 -4.81
C LEU A 366 14.24 -9.20 -5.82
N ARG A 367 13.23 -8.43 -5.37
CA ARG A 367 12.30 -7.74 -6.28
C ARG A 367 12.94 -6.65 -7.14
N SER A 368 14.16 -6.22 -6.83
CA SER A 368 14.89 -5.21 -7.62
C SER A 368 15.71 -5.84 -8.76
N LEU A 369 15.89 -7.17 -8.76
CA LEU A 369 16.52 -7.91 -9.84
C LEU A 369 15.66 -7.84 -11.11
N ASP A 370 16.31 -7.90 -12.27
CA ASP A 370 15.61 -7.78 -13.55
C ASP A 370 14.82 -9.07 -13.88
N ILE A 371 15.27 -10.23 -13.39
CA ILE A 371 14.50 -11.49 -13.49
C ILE A 371 13.10 -11.36 -12.87
N ALA A 372 12.96 -10.56 -11.80
CA ALA A 372 11.69 -10.42 -11.10
C ALA A 372 10.61 -9.76 -11.96
N LEU A 373 11.02 -9.04 -13.00
CA LEU A 373 10.12 -8.37 -13.94
C LEU A 373 9.47 -9.35 -14.93
N GLY A 374 10.03 -10.55 -15.11
CA GLY A 374 9.46 -11.57 -16.00
C GLY A 374 9.29 -11.08 -17.45
N LEU A 375 10.25 -10.28 -17.96
CA LEU A 375 10.18 -9.69 -19.30
C LEU A 375 10.31 -10.74 -20.42
N THR A 376 10.87 -11.91 -20.11
CA THR A 376 10.94 -13.09 -20.98
C THR A 376 10.33 -14.29 -20.27
N ASP A 377 9.93 -15.33 -21.00
CA ASP A 377 9.35 -16.53 -20.38
C ASP A 377 10.37 -17.26 -19.50
N ALA A 378 11.64 -17.33 -19.94
CA ALA A 378 12.74 -17.83 -19.12
C ALA A 378 12.88 -17.05 -17.79
N ALA A 379 12.80 -15.72 -17.83
CA ALA A 379 12.85 -14.90 -16.62
C ALA A 379 11.64 -15.11 -15.71
N LYS A 380 10.44 -15.36 -16.27
CA LYS A 380 9.24 -15.68 -15.47
C LYS A 380 9.40 -17.02 -14.75
N GLU A 381 9.84 -18.05 -15.46
CA GLU A 381 10.07 -19.38 -14.91
C GLU A 381 11.13 -19.35 -13.81
N GLU A 382 12.25 -18.66 -14.09
CA GLU A 382 13.32 -18.49 -13.12
C GLU A 382 12.83 -17.73 -11.87
N TRP A 383 12.07 -16.64 -12.05
CA TRP A 383 11.52 -15.91 -10.92
C TRP A 383 10.54 -16.74 -10.08
N ILE A 384 9.72 -17.57 -10.73
CA ILE A 384 8.84 -18.53 -10.04
C ILE A 384 9.69 -19.50 -9.21
N ALA A 385 10.80 -20.00 -9.76
CA ALA A 385 11.70 -20.90 -9.05
C ALA A 385 12.38 -20.21 -7.85
N VAL A 386 12.90 -18.99 -8.03
CA VAL A 386 13.49 -18.18 -6.93
C VAL A 386 12.46 -17.94 -5.82
N LYS A 387 11.22 -17.58 -6.16
CA LYS A 387 10.15 -17.36 -5.16
C LYS A 387 9.87 -18.61 -4.31
N LYS A 388 10.05 -19.83 -4.85
CA LYS A 388 9.87 -21.08 -4.09
C LYS A 388 10.97 -21.28 -3.03
N GLN A 389 12.13 -20.65 -3.20
CA GLN A 389 13.23 -20.71 -2.24
C GLN A 389 13.13 -19.68 -1.12
N VAL A 390 12.17 -18.74 -1.21
CA VAL A 390 12.01 -17.69 -0.21
C VAL A 390 11.41 -18.28 1.05
N GLN A 391 12.20 -18.32 2.11
CA GLN A 391 11.75 -18.74 3.43
C GLN A 391 11.11 -17.55 4.16
N ARG A 392 9.94 -17.79 4.74
CA ARG A 392 9.24 -16.80 5.56
C ARG A 392 9.63 -16.97 7.02
N GLU A 393 10.14 -15.90 7.61
CA GLU A 393 10.49 -15.86 9.03
C GLU A 393 9.60 -14.83 9.75
N LYS A 394 8.84 -15.28 10.76
CA LYS A 394 8.15 -14.36 11.65
C LYS A 394 9.19 -13.63 12.51
N GLY A 395 9.21 -12.31 12.43
CA GLY A 395 10.00 -11.45 13.29
C GLY A 395 9.52 -11.59 14.73
N GLU A 396 10.46 -11.74 15.66
CA GLU A 396 10.14 -11.64 17.08
C GLU A 396 9.60 -10.22 17.35
N SER A 397 8.37 -10.12 17.85
CA SER A 397 7.72 -8.85 18.16
C SER A 397 8.65 -7.96 19.00
N GLY A 398 9.02 -6.78 18.48
CA GLY A 398 9.80 -5.79 19.22
C GLY A 398 11.32 -5.91 19.14
N ARG A 399 11.89 -6.79 18.31
CA ARG A 399 13.34 -6.80 18.02
C ARG A 399 13.59 -6.64 16.52
N ASP A 400 14.27 -5.56 16.14
CA ASP A 400 15.06 -5.56 14.91
C ASP A 400 16.22 -6.52 15.13
N THR A 401 16.02 -7.80 14.80
CA THR A 401 17.05 -8.82 14.96
C THR A 401 18.15 -8.60 13.93
N VAL A 402 19.40 -8.71 14.37
CA VAL A 402 20.63 -8.77 13.54
C VAL A 402 20.53 -9.85 12.44
N ARG A 403 19.58 -10.79 12.54
CA ARG A 403 19.33 -11.76 11.45
C ARG A 403 18.86 -11.10 10.14
N CYS A 404 18.29 -9.90 10.20
CA CYS A 404 17.93 -9.07 9.06
C CYS A 404 18.85 -7.83 8.91
N ALA A 405 19.95 -7.73 9.67
CA ALA A 405 20.89 -6.62 9.69
C ALA A 405 22.29 -7.06 10.11
#